data_AF-A0A933LCS0-F1
#
_entry.id   AF-A0A933LCS0-F1
#
_cell.length_a   1.000
_cell.length_b   1.000
_cell.length_c   1.000
_cell.angle_alpha   90.00
_cell.angle_beta   90.00
_cell.angle_gamma   90.00
#
_symmetry.space_group_name_H-M   'P 1'
#
loop_
_entity.id
_entity.type
_entity.pdbx_description
1 polymer ?
#
loop_
_entity_poly.entity_id
_entity_poly.type
_entity_poly.pdbx_seq_one_letter_code
_entity_poly.pdbx_strand_id
1 'polypeptide(L)'
;TIPAFAYGPSLIIVGLLMMTSITRLRWDDLSESIPVFCVIVLMSFTFNIGIGMTAGFVIYPLFKILTGKTGMIKPGLWILGGLSLLFFIFYPY
;
A
#
# COMPACT_ATOMS: atom_id res chain seq x y z
N THR A 1 13.96 28.08 13.38
CA THR A 1 12.91 27.39 12.61
C THR A 1 13.03 27.84 11.17
N ILE A 2 13.14 26.92 10.22
CA ILE A 2 13.21 27.29 8.79
C ILE A 2 11.88 27.97 8.41
N PRO A 3 11.89 29.11 7.68
CA PRO A 3 10.66 29.81 7.30
C PRO A 3 9.70 28.88 6.54
N ALA A 4 8.39 29.03 6.78
CA ALA A 4 7.35 28.21 6.13
C ALA A 4 7.43 28.22 4.59
N PHE A 5 7.90 29.32 4.04
CA PHE A 5 8.10 29.51 2.60
C PHE A 5 9.19 28.61 2.00
N ALA A 6 10.15 28.14 2.80
CA ALA A 6 11.29 27.36 2.31
C ALA A 6 11.07 25.84 2.33
N TYR A 7 10.24 25.30 3.23
CA TYR A 7 9.93 23.85 3.25
C TYR A 7 8.64 23.47 2.51
N GLY A 8 7.73 24.44 2.28
CA GLY A 8 6.52 24.23 1.47
C GLY A 8 6.76 23.60 0.10
N PRO A 9 7.61 24.18 -0.78
CA PRO A 9 7.88 23.61 -2.10
C PRO A 9 8.52 22.22 -2.04
N SER A 10 9.39 21.98 -1.05
CA SER A 10 10.02 20.67 -0.85
C SER A 10 8.99 19.59 -0.51
N LEU A 11 8.00 19.87 0.34
CA LEU A 11 6.95 18.92 0.68
C LEU A 11 6.05 18.60 -0.52
N ILE A 12 5.76 19.57 -1.38
CA ILE A 12 4.97 19.36 -2.59
C ILE A 12 5.70 18.41 -3.55
N ILE A 13 7.00 18.63 -3.77
CA ILE A 13 7.83 17.77 -4.64
C ILE A 13 7.90 16.34 -4.08
N VAL A 14 8.09 16.19 -2.76
CA VAL A 14 8.12 14.87 -2.11
C VAL A 14 6.78 14.14 -2.26
N GLY A 15 5.65 14.84 -2.11
CA GLY A 15 4.32 14.27 -2.35
C GLY A 15 4.13 13.78 -3.79
N LEU A 16 4.61 14.56 -4.77
CA LEU A 16 4.58 14.19 -6.19
C LEU A 16 5.44 12.95 -6.48
N LEU A 17 6.63 12.87 -5.87
CA LEU A 17 7.51 11.71 -5.98
C LEU A 17 6.86 10.45 -5.41
N MET A 18 6.11 10.56 -4.30
CA MET A 18 5.38 9.42 -3.74
C MET A 18 4.26 8.92 -4.67
N MET A 19 3.49 9.82 -5.28
CA MET A 19 2.48 9.42 -6.29
C MET A 19 3.11 8.75 -7.52
N THR A 20 4.32 9.14 -7.91
CA THR A 20 5.02 8.54 -9.05
C THR A 20 5.33 7.05 -8.82
N SER A 21 5.44 6.60 -7.58
CA SER A 21 5.60 5.17 -7.28
C SER A 21 4.35 4.35 -7.66
N ILE A 22 3.16 4.97 -7.64
CA ILE A 22 1.89 4.33 -7.99
C ILE A 22 1.81 4.07 -9.51
N THR A 23 2.37 4.95 -10.34
CA THR A 23 2.34 4.78 -11.80
C THR A 23 3.28 3.69 -12.30
N ARG A 24 4.26 3.26 -11.49
CA ARG A 24 5.17 2.14 -11.80
C ARG A 24 4.56 0.75 -11.55
N LEU A 25 3.33 0.69 -11.02
CA LEU A 25 2.64 -0.58 -10.77
C LEU A 25 2.15 -1.18 -12.10
N ARG A 26 2.08 -2.52 -12.18
CA ARG A 26 1.60 -3.24 -13.37
C ARG A 26 0.08 -3.17 -13.44
N TRP A 27 -0.43 -2.20 -14.18
CA TRP A 27 -1.87 -1.99 -14.36
C TRP A 27 -2.53 -3.03 -15.30
N ASP A 28 -1.75 -3.65 -16.19
CA ASP A 28 -2.20 -4.70 -17.12
C ASP A 28 -2.71 -5.97 -16.41
N ASP A 29 -2.15 -6.29 -15.23
CA ASP A 29 -2.57 -7.46 -14.47
C ASP A 29 -3.71 -7.11 -13.53
N LEU A 30 -4.93 -7.56 -13.86
CA LEU A 30 -6.12 -7.35 -13.04
C LEU A 30 -5.97 -7.90 -11.60
N SER A 31 -5.16 -8.95 -11.44
CA SER A 31 -4.83 -9.54 -10.14
C SER A 31 -3.95 -8.64 -9.26
N GLU A 32 -3.28 -7.63 -9.83
CA GLU A 32 -2.46 -6.65 -9.11
C GLU A 32 -3.16 -5.29 -9.03
N SER A 33 -3.86 -4.86 -10.08
CA SER A 33 -4.52 -3.55 -10.12
C SER A 33 -5.74 -3.44 -9.22
N ILE A 34 -6.56 -4.51 -9.09
CA ILE A 34 -7.70 -4.52 -8.16
C ILE A 34 -7.27 -4.33 -6.70
N PRO A 35 -6.34 -5.14 -6.14
CA PRO A 35 -5.93 -4.95 -4.76
C PRO A 35 -5.27 -3.59 -4.56
N VAL A 36 -4.38 -3.15 -5.47
CA VAL A 36 -3.74 -1.82 -5.41
C VAL A 36 -4.77 -0.69 -5.34
N PHE A 37 -5.80 -0.73 -6.18
CA PHE A 37 -6.86 0.27 -6.16
C PHE A 37 -7.59 0.28 -4.81
N CYS A 38 -7.90 -0.91 -4.27
CA CYS A 38 -8.51 -1.04 -2.95
C CYS A 38 -7.64 -0.42 -1.84
N VAL A 39 -6.32 -0.63 -1.89
CA VAL A 39 -5.36 -0.01 -0.94
C VAL A 39 -5.41 1.52 -1.02
N ILE A 40 -5.38 2.09 -2.22
CA ILE A 40 -5.38 3.55 -2.43
C ILE A 40 -6.66 4.18 -1.89
N VAL A 41 -7.80 3.52 -2.11
CA VAL A 41 -9.11 3.97 -1.58
C VAL A 41 -9.12 3.92 -0.06
N LEU A 42 -8.64 2.82 0.55
CA LEU A 42 -8.55 2.70 2.00
C LEU A 42 -7.62 3.75 2.61
N MET A 43 -6.47 3.98 2.00
CA MET A 43 -5.50 4.99 2.41
C MET A 43 -6.10 6.41 2.39
N SER A 44 -6.92 6.71 1.38
CA SER A 44 -7.67 7.97 1.29
C SER A 44 -8.75 8.08 2.36
N PHE A 45 -9.46 6.98 2.66
CA PHE A 45 -10.51 6.96 3.68
C PHE A 45 -9.96 7.07 5.10
N THR A 46 -8.81 6.46 5.38
CA THR A 46 -8.18 6.49 6.70
C THR A 46 -7.33 7.75 6.93
N PHE A 47 -7.07 8.55 5.88
CA PHE A 47 -6.16 9.70 5.90
C PHE A 47 -4.77 9.38 6.49
N ASN A 48 -4.40 8.09 6.50
CA ASN A 48 -3.18 7.60 7.12
C ASN A 48 -2.49 6.62 6.16
N ILE A 49 -1.35 7.07 5.64
CA ILE A 49 -0.49 6.31 4.73
C ILE A 49 -0.08 4.97 5.35
N GLY A 50 0.23 4.94 6.65
CA GLY A 50 0.68 3.75 7.35
C GLY A 50 -0.42 2.69 7.48
N ILE A 51 -1.61 3.10 7.92
CA ILE A 51 -2.75 2.18 8.09
C ILE A 51 -3.26 1.67 6.73
N GLY A 52 -3.29 2.54 5.72
CA GLY A 52 -3.59 2.13 4.34
C GLY A 52 -2.56 1.12 3.82
N MET A 53 -1.27 1.35 4.06
CA MET A 53 -0.20 0.45 3.64
C MET A 53 -0.27 -0.93 4.30
N THR A 54 -0.53 -1.00 5.62
CA THR A 54 -0.66 -2.28 6.33
C THR A 54 -1.89 -3.06 5.88
N ALA A 55 -3.03 -2.40 5.71
CA ALA A 55 -4.21 -2.99 5.10
C ALA A 55 -3.92 -3.52 3.69
N GLY A 56 -3.13 -2.78 2.91
CA GLY A 56 -2.68 -3.20 1.58
C GLY A 56 -1.83 -4.47 1.58
N PHE A 57 -0.95 -4.64 2.56
CA PHE A 57 -0.18 -5.87 2.73
C PHE A 57 -1.03 -7.09 3.07
N VAL A 58 -2.23 -6.91 3.64
CA VAL A 58 -3.19 -8.00 3.87
C VAL A 58 -4.04 -8.27 2.63
N ILE A 59 -4.54 -7.21 1.99
CA ILE A 59 -5.45 -7.29 0.83
C ILE A 59 -4.76 -7.93 -0.38
N TYR A 60 -3.51 -7.60 -0.64
CA TYR A 60 -2.78 -8.14 -1.80
C TYR A 60 -2.64 -9.67 -1.78
N PRO A 61 -2.11 -10.33 -0.72
CA PRO A 61 -2.05 -11.79 -0.66
C PRO A 61 -3.45 -12.42 -0.60
N LEU A 62 -4.43 -11.79 0.08
CA LEU A 62 -5.81 -12.27 0.12
C LEU A 62 -6.40 -12.36 -1.31
N PHE A 63 -6.24 -11.31 -2.11
CA PHE A 63 -6.68 -11.28 -3.50
C PHE A 63 -5.93 -12.28 -4.39
N LYS A 64 -4.61 -12.46 -4.19
CA LYS A 64 -3.85 -13.46 -4.94
C LYS A 64 -4.26 -14.90 -4.60
N ILE A 65 -4.68 -15.16 -3.36
CA ILE A 65 -5.25 -16.45 -2.94
C ILE A 65 -6.61 -16.65 -3.63
N LEU A 66 -7.49 -15.66 -3.59
CA LEU A 66 -8.81 -15.71 -4.24
C LEU A 66 -8.73 -15.89 -5.76
N THR A 67 -7.71 -15.31 -6.40
CA THR A 67 -7.49 -15.39 -7.86
C THR A 67 -6.78 -16.69 -8.27
N GLY A 68 -6.42 -17.57 -7.33
CA GLY A 68 -5.74 -18.85 -7.60
C GLY A 68 -4.28 -18.72 -8.06
N LYS A 69 -3.73 -17.50 -8.12
CA LYS A 69 -2.34 -17.20 -8.55
C LYS A 69 -1.36 -17.18 -7.37
N THR A 70 -1.45 -18.19 -6.51
CA THR A 70 -0.60 -18.32 -5.30
C THR A 70 0.87 -18.55 -5.63
N GLY A 71 1.19 -19.15 -6.78
CA GLY A 71 2.57 -19.45 -7.22
C GLY A 71 3.40 -18.24 -7.68
N MET A 72 2.80 -17.07 -7.92
CA MET A 72 3.52 -15.85 -8.31
C MET A 72 3.81 -14.92 -7.12
N ILE A 73 3.63 -15.39 -5.88
CA ILE A 73 3.92 -14.61 -4.68
C ILE A 73 5.38 -14.85 -4.30
N LYS A 74 6.20 -13.79 -4.32
CA LYS A 74 7.55 -13.86 -3.73
C LYS A 74 7.42 -14.20 -2.24
N PRO A 75 8.28 -15.07 -1.69
CA PRO A 75 8.17 -15.51 -0.29
C PRO A 75 8.18 -14.34 0.71
N GLY A 76 8.91 -13.25 0.41
CA GLY A 76 8.91 -12.05 1.25
C GLY A 76 7.55 -11.35 1.37
N LEU A 77 6.71 -11.40 0.34
CA LEU A 77 5.37 -10.81 0.38
C LEU A 77 4.38 -11.69 1.16
N TRP A 78 4.62 -13.00 1.18
CA TRP A 78 3.88 -13.95 2.01
C TRP A 78 4.17 -13.74 3.50
N ILE A 79 5.45 -13.50 3.84
CA ILE A 79 5.89 -13.12 5.19
C ILE A 79 5.28 -11.77 5.59
N LEU A 80 5.32 -10.76 4.71
CA LEU A 80 4.75 -9.44 4.98
C LEU A 80 3.23 -9.50 5.16
N GLY A 81 2.55 -10.30 4.35
CA GLY A 81 1.12 -10.56 4.50
C GLY A 81 0.77 -11.21 5.82
N GLY A 82 1.48 -12.28 6.19
CA GLY A 82 1.30 -12.96 7.48
C GLY A 82 1.62 -12.06 8.67
N LEU A 83 2.69 -11.27 8.59
CA LEU A 83 3.06 -10.31 9.63
C LEU A 83 2.03 -9.17 9.76
N SER A 84 1.49 -8.68 8.65
CA SER A 84 0.44 -7.65 8.66
C SER A 84 -0.89 -8.19 9.21
N LEU A 85 -1.22 -9.46 8.92
CA LEU A 85 -2.37 -10.16 9.51
C LEU A 85 -2.21 -10.32 11.02
N LEU A 86 -1.01 -10.68 11.48
CA LEU A 86 -0.67 -10.74 12.89
C LEU A 86 -0.80 -9.37 13.56
N PHE A 87 -0.38 -8.30 12.88
CA PHE A 87 -0.49 -6.93 13.36
C PHE A 87 -1.95 -6.49 13.50
N PHE A 88 -2.82 -6.82 12.53
CA PHE A 88 -4.24 -6.49 12.58
C PHE A 88 -5.00 -7.29 13.66
N ILE A 89 -4.57 -8.52 13.96
CA ILE A 89 -5.13 -9.35 15.05
C ILE A 89 -4.65 -8.88 16.43
N PHE A 90 -3.40 -8.43 16.55
CA PHE A 90 -2.82 -8.06 17.85
C PHE A 90 -3.02 -6.58 18.21
N TYR A 91 -3.31 -5.71 17.23
CA TYR A 91 -3.56 -4.28 17.40
C TYR A 91 -4.95 -3.88 16.88
N PRO A 92 -6.04 -4.20 17.61
CA PRO A 92 -7.39 -3.76 17.28
C PRO A 92 -7.74 -2.37 17.86
N TYR A 93 -6.79 -1.43 17.87
CA TYR A 93 -7.00 -0.04 18.31
C TYR A 93 -6.32 0.94 17.37
#